data_AF-A0A1G2DXG9-F1
#
_entry.id   AF-A0A1G2DXG9-F1
#
_cell.length_a   1.000
_cell.length_b   1.000
_cell.length_c   1.000
_cell.angle_alpha   90.00
_cell.angle_beta   90.00
_cell.angle_gamma   90.00
#
_symmetry.space_group_name_H-M   'P 1'
#
loop_
_entity.id
_entity.type
_entity.pdbx_description
1 polymer ?
#
loop_
_entity_poly.entity_id
_entity_poly.type
_entity_poly.pdbx_seq_one_letter_code
_entity_poly.pdbx_strand_id
1 'polypeptide(L)'
;MKEEDLIRKLEEVSLPAIEIPSHQRNLRLALLNRYFKEKRNWEVFGFFKKAIPATLTMIILMSLVYNFLILPGRNLAKAREISLKNPQIKEWIEKGAIIKDIEIIENKAYVLVQPTSKIGEASVALKPETPRIKEEFFGALAEIDLKDKKVSSIEKIDPVVVALTEKEQERIKEISTNDPEIQKTIPKEAEILKIETVPAPLRLMKKDSSVSVVSESTEEKEVQVIYEYGQKQWESKIDLKKEEVKAVNFLGESKE
;
A
#
# COMPACT_ATOMS: atom_id res chain seq x y z
N MET A 1 56.20 16.80 21.97
CA MET A 1 56.93 17.16 23.21
C MET A 1 56.09 16.68 24.37
N LYS A 2 56.65 15.86 25.27
CA LYS A 2 55.93 15.34 26.44
C LYS A 2 55.77 16.46 27.48
N GLU A 3 54.77 16.36 28.36
CA GLU A 3 54.50 17.39 29.38
C GLU A 3 55.73 17.63 30.28
N GLU A 4 56.44 16.55 30.59
CA GLU A 4 57.68 16.53 31.37
C GLU A 4 58.79 17.40 30.76
N ASP A 5 58.95 17.40 29.43
CA ASP A 5 59.96 18.20 28.74
C ASP A 5 59.66 19.71 28.80
N LEU A 6 58.37 20.08 28.77
CA LEU A 6 57.92 21.48 28.87
C LEU A 6 58.09 22.01 30.30
N ILE A 7 57.77 21.18 31.29
CA ILE A 7 57.97 21.49 32.71
C ILE A 7 59.46 21.76 32.98
N ARG A 8 60.36 20.91 32.45
CA ARG A 8 61.81 21.07 32.58
C ARG A 8 62.35 22.31 31.89
N LYS A 9 61.90 22.60 30.66
CA LYS A 9 62.29 23.83 29.96
C LYS A 9 61.79 25.11 30.64
N LEU A 10 60.65 25.07 31.31
CA LEU A 10 60.14 26.17 32.11
C LEU A 10 60.91 26.35 33.43
N GLU A 11 61.63 25.33 33.90
CA GLU A 11 62.52 25.41 35.05
C GLU A 11 63.88 26.02 34.71
N GLU A 12 64.39 25.78 33.50
CA GLU A 12 65.68 26.33 33.06
C GLU A 12 65.61 27.80 32.62
N VAL A 13 64.42 28.36 32.38
CA VAL A 13 64.26 29.75 31.94
C VAL A 13 64.22 30.68 33.16
N SER A 14 65.19 31.58 33.25
CA SER A 14 65.20 32.65 34.25
C SER A 14 64.07 33.65 33.98
N LEU A 15 63.00 33.55 34.77
CA LEU A 15 61.93 34.54 34.77
C LEU A 15 62.45 35.86 35.36
N PRO A 16 61.97 37.02 34.89
CA PRO A 16 62.34 38.31 35.50
C PRO A 16 62.07 38.29 37.00
N ALA A 17 62.96 38.90 37.78
CA ALA A 17 62.91 38.92 39.24
C ALA A 17 61.67 39.71 39.71
N ILE A 18 60.56 39.01 39.86
CA ILE A 18 59.35 39.51 40.51
C ILE A 18 59.49 39.11 41.98
N GLU A 19 59.45 40.08 42.89
CA GLU A 19 59.87 39.95 44.31
C GLU A 19 59.04 38.98 45.17
N ILE A 20 58.01 38.34 44.62
CA ILE A 20 57.09 37.50 45.39
C ILE A 20 57.02 36.09 44.76
N PRO A 21 57.51 35.03 45.45
CA PRO A 21 57.56 33.66 44.93
C PRO A 21 56.21 33.09 44.47
N SER A 22 55.10 33.54 45.08
CA SER A 22 53.75 33.10 44.72
C SER A 22 53.33 33.55 43.31
N HIS A 23 53.84 34.70 42.84
CA HIS A 23 53.51 35.24 41.52
C HIS A 23 54.19 34.45 40.40
N GLN A 24 55.45 34.05 40.58
CA GLN A 24 56.15 33.21 39.60
C GLN A 24 55.47 31.85 39.44
N ARG A 25 55.03 31.24 40.55
CA ARG A 25 54.28 29.97 40.51
C ARG A 25 52.95 30.10 39.77
N ASN A 26 52.22 31.18 40.00
CA ASN A 26 50.95 31.45 39.32
C ASN A 26 51.15 31.73 37.83
N LEU A 27 52.19 32.47 37.44
CA LEU A 27 52.53 32.70 36.04
C LEU A 27 52.88 31.39 35.31
N ARG A 28 53.65 30.51 35.95
CA ARG A 28 54.01 29.18 35.42
C ARG A 28 52.77 28.33 35.14
N LEU A 29 51.84 28.28 36.11
CA LEU A 29 50.57 27.56 35.96
C LEU A 29 49.68 28.19 34.88
N ALA A 30 49.62 29.51 34.78
CA ALA A 30 48.85 30.21 33.76
C ALA A 30 49.37 29.93 32.35
N LEU A 31 50.69 29.91 32.15
CA LEU A 31 51.32 29.61 30.86
C LEU A 31 51.11 28.14 30.46
N LEU A 32 51.28 27.19 31.39
CA LEU A 32 50.98 25.78 31.15
C LEU A 32 49.52 25.59 30.76
N ASN A 33 48.59 26.18 31.53
CA ASN A 33 47.15 26.05 31.26
C ASN A 33 46.76 26.64 29.89
N ARG A 34 47.35 27.77 29.50
CA ARG A 34 47.11 28.37 28.18
C ARG A 34 47.60 27.46 27.05
N TYR A 35 48.81 26.92 27.17
CA TYR A 35 49.39 26.02 26.16
C TYR A 35 48.55 24.73 25.98
N PHE A 36 48.13 24.10 27.09
CA PHE A 36 47.30 22.90 27.02
C PHE A 36 45.89 23.16 26.50
N LYS A 37 45.29 24.30 26.84
CA LYS A 37 43.98 24.71 26.31
C LYS A 37 44.02 24.93 24.79
N GLU A 38 45.10 25.52 24.27
CA GLU A 38 45.27 25.80 22.85
C GLU A 38 45.56 24.52 22.04
N LYS A 39 46.39 23.62 22.58
CA LYS A 39 46.64 22.31 21.97
C LYS A 39 45.39 21.42 21.93
N ARG A 40 44.61 21.40 23.01
CA ARG A 40 43.35 20.65 23.09
C ARG A 40 42.32 21.17 22.07
N ASN A 41 42.23 22.48 21.88
CA ASN A 41 41.35 23.07 20.88
C ASN A 41 41.77 22.70 19.44
N TRP A 42 43.08 22.62 19.15
CA TRP A 42 43.59 22.24 17.82
C TRP A 42 43.41 20.75 17.51
N GLU A 43 43.60 19.86 18.51
CA GLU A 43 43.34 18.42 18.37
C GLU A 43 41.85 18.12 18.15
N VAL A 44 40.95 18.83 18.86
CA VAL A 44 39.50 18.73 18.64
C VAL A 44 39.12 19.25 17.26
N PHE A 45 39.68 20.38 16.81
CA PHE A 45 39.42 20.92 15.46
C PHE A 45 39.92 19.99 14.34
N GLY A 46 41.02 19.26 14.57
CA GLY A 46 41.55 18.24 13.66
C GLY A 46 40.64 17.01 13.53
N PHE A 47 39.96 16.60 14.61
CA PHE A 47 38.93 15.57 14.58
C PHE A 47 37.68 16.02 13.83
N PHE A 48 37.22 17.26 14.05
CA PHE A 48 36.03 17.79 13.37
C PHE A 48 36.24 17.95 11.86
N LYS A 49 37.42 18.38 11.37
CA LYS A 49 37.68 18.51 9.92
C LYS A 49 37.66 17.18 9.14
N LYS A 50 37.96 16.05 9.77
CA LYS A 50 37.93 14.73 9.12
C LYS A 50 36.55 14.04 9.14
N ALA A 51 35.62 14.50 9.98
CA ALA A 51 34.29 13.90 10.12
C ALA A 51 33.21 14.53 9.22
N ILE A 52 33.42 15.77 8.74
CA ILE A 52 32.42 16.53 7.97
C ILE A 52 31.96 15.86 6.66
N PRO A 53 32.84 15.31 5.78
CA PRO A 53 32.36 14.70 4.53
C PRO A 53 31.59 13.41 4.76
N ALA A 54 31.88 12.66 5.83
CA ALA A 54 31.19 11.42 6.18
C ALA A 54 29.83 11.70 6.83
N THR A 55 29.69 12.72 7.69
CA THR A 55 28.40 13.06 8.31
C THR A 55 27.41 13.63 7.30
N LEU A 56 27.86 14.47 6.35
CA LEU A 56 26.96 15.05 5.35
C LEU A 56 26.49 13.99 4.36
N THR A 57 27.40 13.10 3.91
CA THR A 57 27.04 11.97 3.06
C THR A 57 26.15 10.96 3.81
N MET A 58 26.38 10.71 5.09
CA MET A 58 25.50 9.85 5.91
C MET A 58 24.11 10.45 6.10
N ILE A 59 23.98 11.77 6.30
CA ILE A 59 22.68 12.46 6.38
C ILE A 59 21.97 12.44 5.03
N ILE A 60 22.68 12.63 3.93
CA ILE A 60 22.11 12.53 2.57
C ILE A 60 21.70 11.08 2.29
N LEU A 61 22.52 10.10 2.66
CA LEU A 61 22.22 8.67 2.48
C LEU A 61 21.04 8.23 3.36
N MET A 62 21.00 8.66 4.63
CA MET A 62 19.84 8.45 5.51
C MET A 62 18.60 9.17 5.00
N SER A 63 18.74 10.37 4.45
CA SER A 63 17.62 11.10 3.84
C SER A 63 17.14 10.40 2.57
N LEU A 64 18.03 9.85 1.74
CA LEU A 64 17.68 9.07 0.57
C LEU A 64 17.01 7.76 0.97
N VAL A 65 17.55 7.01 1.92
CA VAL A 65 16.93 5.77 2.43
C VAL A 65 15.58 6.06 3.09
N TYR A 66 15.47 7.11 3.90
CA TYR A 66 14.21 7.51 4.53
C TYR A 66 13.17 7.96 3.49
N ASN A 67 13.57 8.75 2.50
CA ASN A 67 12.66 9.22 1.44
C ASN A 67 12.28 8.13 0.43
N PHE A 68 13.18 7.19 0.14
CA PHE A 68 12.99 6.22 -0.94
C PHE A 68 12.47 4.85 -0.46
N LEU A 69 12.88 4.38 0.74
CA LEU A 69 12.42 3.09 1.29
C LEU A 69 11.28 3.23 2.33
N ILE A 70 11.28 4.26 3.17
CA ILE A 70 10.39 4.31 4.35
C ILE A 70 9.12 5.16 4.10
N LEU A 71 9.26 6.31 3.41
CA LEU A 71 8.12 7.16 3.04
C LEU A 71 6.99 6.46 2.28
N PRO A 72 7.23 5.59 1.27
CA PRO A 72 6.12 4.98 0.53
C PRO A 72 5.19 4.19 1.46
N GLY A 73 5.74 3.38 2.38
CA GLY A 73 4.93 2.65 3.37
C GLY A 73 4.15 3.57 4.32
N ARG A 74 4.75 4.68 4.78
CA ARG A 74 4.09 5.64 5.68
C ARG A 74 2.98 6.42 4.98
N ASN A 75 3.20 6.85 3.74
CA ASN A 75 2.19 7.56 2.96
C ASN A 75 1.04 6.64 2.56
N LEU A 76 1.31 5.36 2.26
CA LEU A 76 0.27 4.35 2.02
C LEU A 76 -0.58 4.10 3.27
N ALA A 77 0.05 3.91 4.43
CA ALA A 77 -0.67 3.74 5.69
C ALA A 77 -1.51 4.97 6.05
N LYS A 78 -0.95 6.17 5.83
CA LYS A 78 -1.64 7.44 6.04
C LYS A 78 -2.82 7.62 5.08
N ALA A 79 -2.65 7.29 3.79
CA ALA A 79 -3.72 7.30 2.81
C ALA A 79 -4.88 6.41 3.27
N ARG A 80 -4.57 5.16 3.65
CA ARG A 80 -5.55 4.19 4.17
C ARG A 80 -6.25 4.69 5.43
N GLU A 81 -5.53 5.28 6.37
CA GLU A 81 -6.12 5.86 7.57
C GLU A 81 -7.10 7.00 7.24
N ILE A 82 -6.71 7.89 6.32
CA ILE A 82 -7.58 8.99 5.86
C ILE A 82 -8.83 8.43 5.14
N SER A 83 -8.66 7.41 4.29
CA SER A 83 -9.80 6.74 3.62
C SER A 83 -10.81 6.20 4.61
N LEU A 84 -10.34 5.48 5.64
CA LEU A 84 -11.21 4.82 6.62
C LEU A 84 -11.95 5.79 7.55
N LYS A 85 -11.45 7.03 7.66
CA LYS A 85 -12.14 8.11 8.38
C LYS A 85 -13.23 8.77 7.54
N ASN A 86 -13.22 8.60 6.22
CA ASN A 86 -14.27 9.15 5.36
C ASN A 86 -15.58 8.35 5.54
N PRO A 87 -16.73 9.01 5.81
CA PRO A 87 -17.99 8.31 6.10
C PRO A 87 -18.46 7.38 4.98
N GLN A 88 -18.32 7.83 3.73
CA GLN A 88 -18.81 7.09 2.56
C GLN A 88 -17.96 5.85 2.28
N ILE A 89 -16.63 5.99 2.37
CA ILE A 89 -15.73 4.83 2.24
C ILE A 89 -15.94 3.86 3.39
N LYS A 90 -16.07 4.36 4.62
CA LYS A 90 -16.32 3.53 5.81
C LYS A 90 -17.60 2.70 5.66
N GLU A 91 -18.68 3.30 5.16
CA GLU A 91 -19.93 2.60 4.89
C GLU A 91 -19.73 1.45 3.89
N TRP A 92 -18.97 1.66 2.81
CA TRP A 92 -18.68 0.60 1.84
C TRP A 92 -17.86 -0.53 2.46
N ILE A 93 -16.85 -0.21 3.27
CA ILE A 93 -16.04 -1.22 3.98
C ILE A 93 -16.91 -2.00 4.97
N GLU A 94 -17.78 -1.33 5.72
CA GLU A 94 -18.73 -1.98 6.62
C GLU A 94 -19.68 -2.91 5.86
N LYS A 95 -20.06 -2.60 4.62
CA LYS A 95 -20.86 -3.48 3.76
C LYS A 95 -20.06 -4.59 3.05
N GLY A 96 -18.76 -4.71 3.30
CA GLY A 96 -17.91 -5.78 2.75
C GLY A 96 -17.04 -5.37 1.55
N ALA A 97 -16.85 -4.07 1.29
CA ALA A 97 -15.79 -3.61 0.41
C ALA A 97 -14.42 -3.64 1.08
N ILE A 98 -13.37 -3.66 0.28
CA ILE A 98 -11.98 -3.51 0.71
C ILE A 98 -11.31 -2.39 -0.07
N ILE A 99 -10.30 -1.79 0.55
CA ILE A 99 -9.30 -1.02 -0.19
C ILE A 99 -8.40 -2.03 -0.90
N LYS A 100 -8.65 -2.21 -2.20
CA LYS A 100 -8.00 -3.21 -3.07
C LYS A 100 -6.60 -2.75 -3.44
N ASP A 101 -6.45 -1.47 -3.76
CA ASP A 101 -5.19 -0.91 -4.28
C ASP A 101 -5.01 0.55 -3.86
N ILE A 102 -3.77 1.00 -3.75
CA ILE A 102 -3.40 2.38 -3.41
C ILE A 102 -2.16 2.79 -4.22
N GLU A 103 -2.31 3.83 -5.03
CA GLU A 103 -1.22 4.43 -5.78
C GLU A 103 -0.92 5.85 -5.30
N ILE A 104 0.35 6.24 -5.30
CA ILE A 104 0.78 7.56 -4.82
C ILE A 104 1.53 8.29 -5.92
N ILE A 105 1.08 9.52 -6.19
CA ILE A 105 1.76 10.48 -7.05
C ILE A 105 1.96 11.76 -6.24
N GLU A 106 3.22 12.04 -5.93
CA GLU A 106 3.65 13.19 -5.12
C GLU A 106 2.93 13.25 -3.76
N ASN A 107 1.96 14.15 -3.62
CA ASN A 107 1.20 14.40 -2.40
C ASN A 107 -0.27 13.96 -2.51
N LYS A 108 -0.62 13.26 -3.60
CA LYS A 108 -1.94 12.68 -3.82
C LYS A 108 -1.87 11.17 -3.75
N ALA A 109 -2.80 10.57 -3.03
CA ALA A 109 -3.01 9.13 -3.04
C ALA A 109 -4.33 8.81 -3.73
N TYR A 110 -4.31 7.79 -4.59
CA TYR A 110 -5.44 7.27 -5.32
C TYR A 110 -5.77 5.92 -4.69
N VAL A 111 -6.97 5.80 -4.14
CA VAL A 111 -7.41 4.62 -3.38
C VAL A 111 -8.55 3.96 -4.13
N LEU A 112 -8.32 2.72 -4.54
CA LEU A 112 -9.35 1.90 -5.17
C LEU A 112 -10.09 1.09 -4.10
N VAL A 113 -11.39 1.35 -3.99
CA VAL A 113 -12.30 0.59 -3.14
C VAL A 113 -13.13 -0.32 -4.02
N GLN A 114 -13.12 -1.63 -3.73
CA GLN A 114 -13.87 -2.62 -4.48
C GLN A 114 -14.57 -3.58 -3.50
N PRO A 115 -15.82 -4.02 -3.74
CA PRO A 115 -16.40 -5.15 -3.01
C PRO A 115 -15.43 -6.33 -3.02
N THR A 116 -15.28 -7.05 -1.89
CA THR A 116 -14.58 -8.33 -1.94
C THR A 116 -15.41 -9.29 -2.78
N SER A 117 -15.07 -9.41 -4.06
CA SER A 117 -15.60 -10.44 -4.94
C SER A 117 -14.99 -11.78 -4.52
N LYS A 118 -15.37 -12.29 -3.34
CA LYS A 118 -15.16 -13.68 -3.00
C LYS A 118 -16.38 -14.47 -3.45
N ILE A 119 -16.54 -14.54 -4.76
CA ILE A 119 -17.05 -15.74 -5.41
C ILE A 119 -15.87 -16.74 -5.32
N GLY A 120 -15.79 -17.55 -4.27
CA GLY A 120 -14.92 -18.75 -4.30
C GLY A 120 -13.89 -18.99 -3.19
N GLU A 121 -13.65 -18.09 -2.22
CA GLU A 121 -12.79 -18.44 -1.08
C GLU A 121 -13.34 -17.97 0.26
N ALA A 122 -13.45 -18.88 1.22
CA ALA A 122 -13.71 -18.51 2.60
C ALA A 122 -12.58 -17.61 3.12
N SER A 123 -12.85 -16.33 3.33
CA SER A 123 -12.07 -15.55 4.28
C SER A 123 -12.48 -15.98 5.68
N VAL A 124 -11.55 -16.64 6.36
CA VAL A 124 -11.54 -16.80 7.81
C VAL A 124 -11.90 -15.45 8.45
N ALA A 125 -12.93 -15.49 9.29
CA ALA A 125 -13.35 -14.46 10.25
C ALA A 125 -13.93 -13.13 9.70
N LEU A 126 -15.14 -13.17 9.12
CA LEU A 126 -16.08 -12.04 9.19
C LEU A 126 -17.44 -12.54 9.67
N LYS A 127 -18.01 -11.81 10.64
CA LYS A 127 -19.29 -12.09 11.31
C LYS A 127 -20.42 -12.31 10.27
N PRO A 128 -21.37 -13.23 10.52
CA PRO A 128 -22.34 -13.67 9.53
C PRO A 128 -23.54 -12.73 9.29
N GLU A 129 -23.48 -11.45 9.68
CA GLU A 129 -24.65 -10.56 9.68
C GLU A 129 -24.51 -9.29 8.85
N THR A 130 -23.45 -9.15 8.05
CA THR A 130 -23.30 -7.94 7.23
C THR A 130 -24.18 -8.00 5.98
N PRO A 131 -25.10 -7.03 5.77
CA PRO A 131 -25.93 -6.99 4.58
C PRO A 131 -25.04 -6.87 3.34
N ARG A 132 -25.14 -7.88 2.46
CA ARG A 132 -24.48 -7.90 1.15
C ARG A 132 -24.85 -6.63 0.39
N ILE A 133 -23.85 -5.98 -0.21
CA ILE A 133 -24.08 -4.84 -1.09
C ILE A 133 -25.01 -5.31 -2.21
N LYS A 134 -26.20 -4.69 -2.31
CA LYS A 134 -27.05 -4.83 -3.50
C LYS A 134 -26.23 -4.40 -4.72
N GLU A 135 -26.42 -5.08 -5.84
CA GLU A 135 -25.64 -5.16 -7.10
C GLU A 135 -25.20 -3.83 -7.79
N GLU A 136 -25.34 -2.66 -7.15
CA GLU A 136 -25.09 -1.33 -7.71
C GLU A 136 -23.70 -0.74 -7.40
N PHE A 137 -22.84 -1.42 -6.64
CA PHE A 137 -21.50 -0.92 -6.31
C PHE A 137 -20.41 -1.86 -6.82
N PHE A 138 -19.84 -1.51 -7.98
CA PHE A 138 -18.74 -2.26 -8.58
C PHE A 138 -17.37 -1.80 -8.12
N GLY A 139 -17.21 -0.51 -7.81
CA GLY A 139 -16.02 0.05 -7.21
C GLY A 139 -16.06 1.58 -7.14
N ALA A 140 -15.08 2.16 -6.46
CA ALA A 140 -14.86 3.60 -6.46
C ALA A 140 -13.38 3.95 -6.39
N LEU A 141 -13.01 5.03 -7.08
CA LEU A 141 -11.71 5.69 -6.98
C LEU A 141 -11.84 6.89 -6.05
N ALA A 142 -11.09 6.89 -4.96
CA ALA A 142 -10.99 8.04 -4.07
C ALA A 142 -9.63 8.72 -4.24
N GLU A 143 -9.65 10.03 -4.47
CA GLU A 143 -8.44 10.87 -4.43
C GLU A 143 -8.27 11.44 -3.03
N ILE A 144 -7.07 11.35 -2.49
CA ILE A 144 -6.73 11.76 -1.12
C ILE A 144 -5.59 12.75 -1.17
N ASP A 145 -5.82 13.93 -0.58
CA ASP A 145 -4.76 14.89 -0.32
C ASP A 145 -4.03 14.53 0.98
N LEU A 146 -2.77 14.12 0.86
CA LEU A 146 -1.95 13.69 2.00
C LEU A 146 -1.49 14.88 2.87
N LYS A 147 -1.47 16.10 2.33
CA LYS A 147 -1.09 17.33 3.07
C LYS A 147 -2.28 17.85 3.86
N ASP A 148 -3.44 17.96 3.23
CA ASP A 148 -4.68 18.39 3.86
C ASP A 148 -5.35 17.29 4.70
N LYS A 149 -4.88 16.04 4.58
CA LYS A 149 -5.36 14.86 5.30
C LYS A 149 -6.87 14.61 5.10
N LYS A 150 -7.35 14.80 3.88
CA LYS A 150 -8.77 14.65 3.52
C LYS A 150 -8.94 13.92 2.20
N VAL A 151 -10.12 13.34 2.01
CA VAL A 151 -10.55 12.84 0.69
C VAL A 151 -10.98 14.04 -0.15
N SER A 152 -10.35 14.21 -1.30
CA SER A 152 -10.58 15.33 -2.23
C SER A 152 -11.75 15.06 -3.16
N SER A 153 -11.85 13.84 -3.68
CA SER A 153 -12.94 13.42 -4.58
C SER A 153 -13.17 11.92 -4.46
N ILE A 154 -14.37 11.49 -4.80
CA ILE A 154 -14.75 10.07 -4.89
C ILE A 154 -15.55 9.90 -6.17
N GLU A 155 -15.06 9.04 -7.05
CA GLU A 155 -15.70 8.68 -8.31
C GLU A 155 -16.14 7.22 -8.25
N LYS A 156 -17.42 6.96 -8.53
CA LYS A 156 -17.94 5.59 -8.64
C LYS A 156 -17.56 5.05 -10.02
N ILE A 157 -17.21 3.77 -10.06
CA ILE A 157 -16.77 3.10 -11.27
C ILE A 157 -17.87 2.14 -11.69
N ASP A 158 -18.33 2.28 -12.92
CA ASP A 158 -19.29 1.35 -13.52
C ASP A 158 -18.57 0.09 -14.03
N PRO A 159 -19.23 -1.08 -13.96
CA PRO A 159 -18.66 -2.31 -14.48
C PRO A 159 -18.51 -2.23 -16.00
N VAL A 160 -17.30 -2.47 -16.48
CA VAL A 160 -17.06 -2.67 -17.91
C VAL A 160 -17.44 -4.10 -18.27
N VAL A 161 -18.66 -4.27 -18.76
CA VAL A 161 -19.20 -5.57 -19.18
C VAL A 161 -18.79 -5.83 -20.63
N VAL A 162 -17.91 -6.80 -20.86
CA VAL A 162 -17.54 -7.20 -22.22
C VAL A 162 -18.60 -8.16 -22.75
N ALA A 163 -19.31 -7.75 -23.81
CA ALA A 163 -20.33 -8.58 -24.44
C ALA A 163 -19.74 -9.92 -24.92
N LEU A 164 -20.52 -10.99 -24.76
CA LEU A 164 -20.16 -12.32 -25.26
C LEU A 164 -20.29 -12.37 -26.78
N THR A 165 -19.31 -12.98 -27.44
CA THR A 165 -19.39 -13.28 -28.87
C THR A 165 -20.32 -14.47 -29.13
N GLU A 166 -20.84 -14.61 -30.35
CA GLU A 166 -21.70 -15.75 -30.73
C GLU A 166 -21.03 -17.10 -30.46
N LYS A 167 -19.73 -17.22 -30.78
CA LYS A 167 -18.93 -18.42 -30.51
C LYS A 167 -18.84 -18.75 -29.02
N GLU A 168 -18.75 -17.74 -28.16
CA GLU A 168 -18.71 -17.95 -26.71
C GLU A 168 -20.08 -18.37 -26.18
N GLN A 169 -21.17 -17.81 -26.72
CA GLN A 169 -22.52 -18.23 -26.37
C GLN A 169 -22.80 -19.68 -26.77
N GLU A 170 -22.34 -20.12 -27.93
CA GLU A 170 -22.45 -21.52 -28.36
C GLU A 170 -21.68 -22.46 -27.41
N ARG A 171 -20.44 -22.10 -27.04
CA ARG A 171 -19.65 -22.87 -26.07
C ARG A 171 -20.32 -22.94 -24.70
N ILE A 172 -20.91 -21.85 -24.23
CA ILE A 172 -21.67 -21.85 -22.96
C ILE A 172 -22.80 -22.86 -23.02
N LYS A 173 -23.54 -22.92 -24.13
CA LYS A 173 -24.63 -23.88 -24.31
C LYS A 173 -24.12 -25.32 -24.33
N GLU A 174 -23.00 -25.56 -25.00
CA GLU A 174 -22.35 -26.88 -25.04
C GLU A 174 -21.93 -27.35 -23.64
N ILE A 175 -21.21 -26.51 -22.89
CA ILE A 175 -20.81 -26.80 -21.51
C ILE A 175 -22.04 -27.01 -20.62
N SER A 176 -23.02 -26.12 -20.73
CA SER A 176 -24.27 -26.20 -19.95
C SER A 176 -25.05 -27.49 -20.17
N THR A 177 -24.93 -28.10 -21.35
CA THR A 177 -25.64 -29.34 -21.69
C THR A 177 -24.83 -30.57 -21.30
N ASN A 178 -23.50 -30.52 -21.44
CA ASN A 178 -22.63 -31.69 -21.36
C ASN A 178 -21.91 -31.84 -20.01
N ASP A 179 -21.83 -30.79 -19.21
CA ASP A 179 -21.07 -30.82 -17.95
C ASP A 179 -21.74 -31.76 -16.91
N PRO A 180 -20.97 -32.68 -16.30
CA PRO A 180 -21.51 -33.66 -15.36
C PRO A 180 -22.01 -33.06 -14.06
N GLU A 181 -21.48 -31.92 -13.58
CA GLU A 181 -21.94 -31.26 -12.36
C GLU A 181 -23.29 -30.57 -12.60
N ILE A 182 -23.44 -29.94 -13.76
CA ILE A 182 -24.70 -29.35 -14.21
C ILE A 182 -25.76 -30.45 -14.38
N GLN A 183 -25.46 -31.53 -15.10
CA GLN A 183 -26.42 -32.63 -15.32
C GLN A 183 -26.85 -33.35 -14.03
N LYS A 184 -26.00 -33.35 -12.99
CA LYS A 184 -26.34 -33.92 -11.67
C LYS A 184 -27.27 -33.03 -10.87
N THR A 185 -27.17 -31.71 -11.04
CA THR A 185 -27.78 -30.72 -10.13
C THR A 185 -29.02 -30.06 -10.74
N ILE A 186 -29.01 -29.84 -12.06
CA ILE A 186 -30.03 -29.12 -12.81
C ILE A 186 -30.82 -30.12 -13.68
N PRO A 187 -32.16 -30.08 -13.68
CA PRO A 187 -32.98 -30.92 -14.55
C PRO A 187 -32.65 -30.71 -16.04
N LYS A 188 -32.73 -31.77 -16.85
CA LYS A 188 -32.42 -31.70 -18.29
C LYS A 188 -33.39 -30.84 -19.08
N GLU A 189 -34.59 -30.67 -18.55
CA GLU A 189 -35.66 -29.85 -19.10
C GLU A 189 -35.54 -28.38 -18.70
N ALA A 190 -34.55 -28.00 -17.89
CA ALA A 190 -34.32 -26.61 -17.50
C ALA A 190 -33.81 -25.79 -18.69
N GLU A 191 -34.40 -24.61 -18.88
CA GLU A 191 -34.03 -23.68 -19.93
C GLU A 191 -33.04 -22.63 -19.40
N ILE A 192 -32.14 -22.15 -20.26
CA ILE A 192 -31.25 -21.03 -19.92
C ILE A 192 -32.06 -19.74 -20.02
N LEU A 193 -32.34 -19.13 -18.88
CA LEU A 193 -33.06 -17.87 -18.77
C LEU A 193 -32.14 -16.69 -19.14
N LYS A 194 -30.92 -16.67 -18.60
CA LYS A 194 -30.00 -15.54 -18.76
C LYS A 194 -28.55 -15.98 -18.66
N ILE A 195 -27.69 -15.28 -19.40
CA ILE A 195 -26.24 -15.40 -19.33
C ILE A 195 -25.68 -14.02 -18.95
N GLU A 196 -24.97 -13.96 -17.84
CA GLU A 196 -24.37 -12.74 -17.31
C GLU A 196 -22.84 -12.88 -17.28
N THR A 197 -22.13 -11.85 -17.74
CA THR A 197 -20.67 -11.84 -17.64
C THR A 197 -20.26 -11.24 -16.31
N VAL A 198 -19.34 -11.91 -15.63
CA VAL A 198 -18.79 -11.41 -14.38
C VAL A 198 -17.75 -10.33 -14.74
N PRO A 199 -17.90 -9.08 -14.30
CA PRO A 199 -16.95 -8.05 -14.66
C PRO A 199 -15.61 -8.28 -13.96
N ALA A 200 -14.51 -8.08 -14.69
CA ALA A 200 -13.16 -8.36 -14.18
C ALA A 200 -12.79 -7.47 -12.98
N PRO A 201 -12.01 -7.95 -12.01
CA PRO A 201 -11.48 -7.14 -10.91
C PRO A 201 -10.79 -5.88 -11.41
N LEU A 202 -10.75 -4.83 -10.59
CA LEU A 202 -10.12 -3.56 -10.94
C LEU A 202 -8.76 -3.44 -10.28
N ARG A 203 -7.84 -2.74 -10.94
CA ARG A 203 -6.54 -2.35 -10.39
C ARG A 203 -6.18 -0.93 -10.79
N LEU A 204 -5.29 -0.31 -10.03
CA LEU A 204 -4.73 0.97 -10.43
C LEU A 204 -3.56 0.72 -11.38
N MET A 205 -3.48 1.55 -12.42
CA MET A 205 -2.33 1.60 -13.31
C MET A 205 -1.76 3.00 -13.27
N LYS A 206 -0.51 3.09 -12.81
CA LYS A 206 0.26 4.32 -12.89
C LYS A 206 0.88 4.44 -14.28
N LYS A 207 0.52 5.50 -15.00
CA LYS A 207 1.13 5.87 -16.28
C LYS A 207 1.70 7.28 -16.16
N ASP A 208 3.02 7.36 -16.16
CA ASP A 208 3.79 8.59 -15.97
C ASP A 208 3.37 9.31 -14.68
N SER A 209 2.68 10.45 -14.81
CA SER A 209 2.18 11.30 -13.73
C SER A 209 0.67 11.17 -13.50
N SER A 210 0.04 10.13 -14.03
CA SER A 210 -1.40 9.87 -13.90
C SER A 210 -1.67 8.47 -13.33
N VAL A 211 -2.77 8.35 -12.59
CA VAL A 211 -3.34 7.05 -12.18
C VAL A 211 -4.66 6.86 -12.92
N SER A 212 -4.80 5.71 -13.56
CA SER A 212 -6.04 5.28 -14.19
C SER A 212 -6.51 3.96 -13.60
N VAL A 213 -7.81 3.77 -13.50
CA VAL A 213 -8.40 2.46 -13.16
C VAL A 213 -8.45 1.62 -14.42
N VAL A 214 -7.97 0.38 -14.34
CA VAL A 214 -8.05 -0.60 -15.43
C VAL A 214 -8.59 -1.93 -14.92
N SER A 215 -9.21 -2.70 -15.80
CA SER A 215 -9.53 -4.09 -15.52
C SER A 215 -8.25 -4.91 -15.38
N GLU A 216 -8.18 -5.70 -14.32
CA GLU A 216 -7.14 -6.68 -14.09
C GLU A 216 -7.33 -7.82 -15.10
N SER A 217 -6.29 -8.12 -15.87
CA SER A 217 -6.32 -9.23 -16.81
C SER A 217 -6.33 -10.53 -16.02
N THR A 218 -7.49 -11.15 -15.89
CA THR A 218 -7.63 -12.48 -15.30
C THR A 218 -7.32 -13.55 -16.34
N GLU A 219 -6.67 -14.63 -15.91
CA GLU A 219 -6.52 -15.85 -16.73
C GLU A 219 -7.85 -16.55 -16.98
N GLU A 220 -8.92 -16.08 -16.33
CA GLU A 220 -10.23 -16.70 -16.27
C GLU A 220 -11.24 -15.72 -16.88
N LYS A 221 -12.19 -16.22 -17.67
CA LYS A 221 -13.32 -15.43 -18.17
C LYS A 221 -14.60 -16.05 -17.63
N GLU A 222 -14.99 -15.58 -16.45
CA GLU A 222 -16.15 -16.12 -15.73
C GLU A 222 -17.47 -15.60 -16.28
N VAL A 223 -18.41 -16.53 -16.42
CA VAL A 223 -19.79 -16.29 -16.84
C VAL A 223 -20.73 -16.99 -15.89
N GLN A 224 -21.80 -16.30 -15.53
CA GLN A 224 -22.92 -16.83 -14.77
C GLN A 224 -24.04 -17.21 -15.73
N VAL A 225 -24.56 -18.42 -15.60
CA VAL A 225 -25.70 -18.89 -16.37
C VAL A 225 -26.84 -19.19 -15.41
N ILE A 226 -27.99 -18.57 -15.65
CA ILE A 226 -29.21 -18.78 -14.86
C ILE A 226 -30.12 -19.72 -15.62
N TYR A 227 -30.52 -20.80 -14.96
CA TYR A 227 -31.42 -21.82 -15.48
C TYR A 227 -32.75 -21.75 -14.77
N GLU A 228 -33.82 -22.04 -15.49
CA GLU A 228 -35.18 -22.08 -14.95
C GLU A 228 -35.90 -23.37 -15.36
N TYR A 229 -36.59 -23.99 -14.40
CA TYR A 229 -37.48 -25.11 -14.63
C TYR A 229 -38.70 -25.01 -13.71
N GLY A 230 -39.87 -24.74 -14.29
CA GLY A 230 -41.06 -24.41 -13.52
C GLY A 230 -40.84 -23.12 -12.73
N GLN A 231 -41.01 -23.16 -11.40
CA GLN A 231 -40.74 -22.03 -10.50
C GLN A 231 -39.32 -22.06 -9.92
N LYS A 232 -38.46 -23.03 -10.29
CA LYS A 232 -37.15 -23.20 -9.66
C LYS A 232 -36.05 -22.60 -10.50
N GLN A 233 -35.09 -21.95 -9.85
CA GLN A 233 -33.94 -21.33 -10.50
C GLN A 233 -32.61 -21.86 -9.96
N TRP A 234 -31.64 -22.01 -10.87
CA TRP A 234 -30.27 -22.41 -10.57
C TRP A 234 -29.28 -21.45 -11.23
N GLU A 235 -28.09 -21.35 -10.66
CA GLU A 235 -26.95 -20.60 -11.18
C GLU A 235 -25.81 -21.57 -11.42
N SER A 236 -25.20 -21.56 -12.61
CA SER A 236 -23.87 -22.13 -12.82
C SER A 236 -22.84 -21.03 -13.08
N LYS A 237 -21.61 -21.26 -12.61
CA LYS A 237 -20.45 -20.41 -12.87
C LYS A 237 -19.48 -21.16 -13.75
N ILE A 238 -19.18 -20.60 -14.91
CA ILE A 238 -18.37 -21.24 -15.95
C ILE A 238 -17.17 -20.35 -16.24
N ASP A 239 -15.96 -20.93 -16.24
CA ASP A 239 -14.78 -20.29 -16.81
C ASP A 239 -14.66 -20.64 -18.30
N LEU A 240 -14.91 -19.67 -19.17
CA LEU A 240 -14.87 -19.87 -20.62
C LEU A 240 -13.48 -20.16 -21.18
N LYS A 241 -12.41 -19.73 -20.50
CA LYS A 241 -11.06 -19.97 -21.00
C LYS A 241 -10.60 -21.40 -20.74
N LYS A 242 -11.01 -21.95 -19.60
CA LYS A 242 -10.69 -23.32 -19.17
C LYS A 242 -11.77 -24.34 -19.55
N GLU A 243 -12.95 -23.86 -19.97
CA GLU A 243 -14.13 -24.66 -20.27
C GLU A 243 -14.56 -25.53 -19.08
N GLU A 244 -14.48 -24.94 -17.87
CA GLU A 244 -14.71 -25.63 -16.60
C GLU A 244 -15.88 -24.99 -15.83
N VAL A 245 -16.75 -25.82 -15.27
CA VAL A 245 -17.79 -25.39 -14.33
C VAL A 245 -17.18 -25.29 -12.94
N LYS A 246 -17.22 -24.08 -12.36
CA LYS A 246 -16.65 -23.79 -11.03
C LYS A 246 -17.62 -24.03 -9.88
N ALA A 247 -18.90 -23.82 -10.13
CA ALA A 247 -19.95 -23.98 -9.13
C ALA A 247 -21.33 -24.11 -9.77
N VAL A 248 -22.19 -24.88 -9.13
CA VAL A 248 -23.63 -24.93 -9.43
C VAL A 248 -24.42 -24.74 -8.14
N ASN A 249 -25.28 -23.71 -8.10
CA ASN A 249 -26.05 -23.32 -6.92
C ASN A 249 -27.55 -23.31 -7.22
N PHE A 250 -28.36 -23.72 -6.25
CA PHE A 250 -29.80 -23.51 -6.29
C PHE A 250 -30.13 -22.10 -5.76
N LEU A 251 -30.81 -21.28 -6.57
CA LEU A 251 -31.15 -19.89 -6.22
C LEU A 251 -32.47 -19.79 -5.44
N GLY A 252 -33.33 -20.80 -5.53
CA GLY A 252 -34.63 -20.82 -4.86
C GLY A 252 -35.79 -20.92 -5.85
N GLU A 253 -36.98 -20.58 -5.35
CA GLU A 253 -38.21 -20.52 -6.15
C GLU A 253 -38.47 -19.05 -6.56
N SER A 254 -38.71 -18.81 -7.86
CA SER A 254 -39.09 -17.50 -8.36
C SER A 254 -40.47 -17.14 -7.79
N LYS A 255 -40.55 -15.97 -7.16
CA LYS A 255 -41.82 -15.45 -6.66
C LYS A 255 -42.58 -14.87 -7.86
N GLU A 256 -43.75 -15.42 -8.13
CA GLU A 256 -44.78 -14.77 -8.95
C GLU A 256 -45.07 -13.33 -8.48
#